data_AF-A0A2H5V5C8-F1
#
_entry.id   AF-A0A2H5V5C8-F1
#
_cell.length_a   1.000
_cell.length_b   1.000
_cell.length_c   1.000
_cell.angle_alpha   90.00
_cell.angle_beta   90.00
_cell.angle_gamma   90.00
#
_symmetry.space_group_name_H-M   'P 1'
#
loop_
_entity.id
_entity.type
_entity.pdbx_description
1 polymer ?
#
loop_
_entity_poly.entity_id
_entity_poly.type
_entity_poly.pdbx_seq_one_letter_code
_entity_poly.pdbx_strand_id
1 'polypeptide(L)' 'MHTCSFCGRSFVHGTGLLLVRRDGGLNWFCSRRCFVYMTKHKKDPRKIKWTAYYGKERRA' A
#
# COMPACT_ATOMS: atom_id res chain seq x y z
N MET A 1 -1.97 -0.34 15.32
CA MET A 1 -2.50 -0.66 13.97
C MET A 1 -1.44 -0.35 12.94
N HIS A 2 -1.33 -1.14 11.86
CA HIS A 2 -0.46 -0.78 10.74
C HIS A 2 -1.27 -0.16 9.60
N THR A 3 -0.69 0.82 8.91
CA THR A 3 -1.31 1.47 7.74
C THR A 3 -0.72 0.88 6.47
N CYS A 4 -1.59 0.44 5.56
CA CYS A 4 -1.14 -0.08 4.26
C CYS A 4 -0.61 1.05 3.38
N SER A 5 0.64 0.93 2.92
CA SER A 5 1.34 1.93 2.09
C SER A 5 0.69 2.14 0.71
N PHE A 6 -0.15 1.19 0.26
CA PHE A 6 -0.84 1.26 -1.02
C PHE A 6 -2.26 1.82 -0.90
N CYS A 7 -3.11 1.21 -0.08
CA CYS A 7 -4.53 1.59 -0.02
C CYS A 7 -4.84 2.63 1.06
N GLY A 8 -3.92 2.87 2.01
CA GLY A 8 -4.08 3.84 3.09
C GLY A 8 -5.01 3.39 4.22
N ARG A 9 -5.53 2.17 4.16
CA ARG A 9 -6.39 1.61 5.22
C ARG A 9 -5.54 1.03 6.34
N SER A 10 -6.00 1.21 7.58
CA SER A 10 -5.44 0.55 8.75
C SER A 10 -5.85 -0.92 8.78
N PHE A 11 -4.94 -1.80 9.23
CA PHE A 11 -5.18 -3.22 9.40
C PHE A 11 -4.67 -3.73 10.76
N VAL A 12 -5.21 -4.89 11.16
CA VAL A 12 -4.91 -5.56 12.44
C VAL A 12 -3.50 -6.17 12.40
N HIS A 13 -2.81 -6.15 13.54
CA HIS A 13 -1.50 -6.78 13.67
C HIS A 13 -1.59 -8.30 13.44
N GLY A 14 -0.58 -8.87 12.76
CA GLY A 14 -0.55 -10.30 12.41
C GLY A 14 -1.19 -10.66 11.06
N THR A 15 -1.80 -9.70 10.36
CA THR A 15 -2.34 -9.89 9.00
C THR A 15 -1.56 -9.05 7.98
N GLY A 16 -1.42 -9.57 6.77
CA GLY A 16 -0.82 -8.81 5.65
C GLY A 16 0.59 -9.27 5.29
N LEU A 17 1.32 -8.42 4.58
CA LEU A 17 2.69 -8.68 4.13
C LEU A 17 3.57 -7.44 4.34
N LEU A 18 4.83 -7.68 4.71
CA LEU A 18 5.87 -6.67 4.77
C LEU A 18 6.83 -6.86 3.59
N LEU A 19 7.02 -5.83 2.77
CA LEU A 19 8.06 -5.80 1.75
C LEU A 19 9.21 -4.93 2.25
N VAL A 20 10.36 -5.56 2.43
CA VAL A 20 11.63 -4.88 2.70
C VAL A 20 12.31 -4.61 1.37
N ARG A 21 12.51 -3.33 1.03
CA ARG A 21 13.24 -2.93 -0.17
C ARG A 21 14.74 -3.07 0.07
N ARG A 22 15.52 -3.20 -1.01
CA ARG A 22 17.00 -3.22 -0.95
C ARG A 22 17.57 -1.99 -0.23
N ASP A 23 16.87 -0.86 -0.35
CA ASP A 23 17.22 0.43 0.29
C ASP A 23 16.94 0.46 1.81
N GLY A 24 16.45 -0.64 2.40
CA GLY A 24 16.00 -0.70 3.80
C GLY A 24 14.58 -0.16 4.03
N GLY A 25 13.95 0.44 3.01
CA GLY A 25 12.58 0.95 3.11
C GLY A 25 11.55 -0.14 3.35
N LEU A 26 10.66 0.09 4.31
CA LEU A 26 9.61 -0.84 4.72
C LEU A 26 8.25 -0.43 4.12
N ASN A 27 7.62 -1.36 3.39
CA ASN A 27 6.28 -1.16 2.84
C ASN A 27 5.31 -2.20 3.42
N TRP A 28 4.29 -1.72 4.11
CA TRP A 28 3.26 -2.56 4.70
C TRP A 28 2.07 -2.74 3.75
N PHE A 29 1.58 -3.97 3.62
CA PHE A 29 0.43 -4.29 2.80
C PHE A 29 -0.63 -5.05 3.58
N CYS A 30 -1.88 -4.63 3.43
CA CYS A 30 -3.01 -5.35 4.02
C CYS A 30 -3.36 -6.66 3.29
N SER A 31 -3.06 -6.79 2.00
CA SER A 31 -3.43 -7.96 1.20
C SER A 31 -2.54 -8.17 -0.03
N ARG A 32 -2.54 -9.40 -0.56
CA ARG A 32 -1.81 -9.77 -1.79
C ARG A 32 -2.18 -8.91 -2.98
N ARG A 33 -3.44 -8.45 -3.07
CA ARG A 33 -3.91 -7.54 -4.12
C ARG A 33 -3.12 -6.23 -4.12
N CYS A 34 -2.90 -5.63 -2.95
CA CYS A 34 -2.11 -4.40 -2.80
C CYS A 34 -0.63 -4.62 -3.17
N PHE A 35 -0.08 -5.76 -2.75
CA PHE A 35 1.30 -6.14 -3.07
C PHE A 35 1.53 -6.28 -4.58
N VAL A 36 0.65 -6.99 -5.28
CA VAL A 36 0.75 -7.23 -6.73
C VAL A 36 0.53 -5.95 -7.51
N TYR A 37 -0.43 -5.10 -7.12
CA TYR A 37 -0.63 -3.81 -7.79
C TYR A 37 0.56 -2.87 -7.68
N MET A 38 1.18 -2.80 -6.50
CA MET A 38 2.34 -1.92 -6.32
C MET A 38 3.60 -2.49 -6.98
N THR A 39 3.85 -3.80 -6.82
CA THR A 39 5.12 -4.41 -7.23
C THR A 39 5.13 -4.84 -8.70
N LYS A 40 4.10 -5.56 -9.15
CA LYS A 40 4.05 -6.10 -10.52
C LYS A 40 3.45 -5.10 -11.50
N HIS A 41 2.28 -4.56 -11.17
CA HIS A 41 1.57 -3.68 -12.10
C HIS A 41 2.00 -2.21 -12.01
N LYS A 42 2.83 -1.85 -11.02
CA LYS A 42 3.30 -0.48 -10.77
C LYS A 42 2.17 0.55 -10.84
N LYS A 43 0.98 0.18 -10.34
CA LYS A 43 -0.19 1.05 -10.41
C LYS A 43 -0.06 2.16 -9.37
N ASP A 44 -0.39 3.38 -9.78
CA ASP A 44 -0.53 4.49 -8.86
C ASP A 44 -1.81 4.33 -8.04
N PRO A 45 -1.75 4.30 -6.70
CA PRO A 45 -2.95 4.24 -5.87
C PRO A 45 -3.86 5.45 -6.12
N ARG A 46 -3.30 6.61 -6.47
CA ARG A 46 -4.02 7.86 -6.75
C ARG A 46 -5.04 7.75 -7.89
N LYS A 47 -4.80 6.86 -8.85
CA LYS A 47 -5.68 6.63 -10.01
C LYS A 47 -6.76 5.57 -9.74
N ILE A 48 -6.72 4.93 -8.56
CA ILE A 48 -7.57 3.79 -8.22
C ILE A 48 -8.65 4.23 -7.23
N LYS A 49 -9.91 4.21 -7.69
CA LYS A 49 -11.12 4.68 -6.97
C LYS A 49 -11.30 4.14 -5.55
N TRP A 50 -10.87 2.90 -5.28
CA TRP A 50 -11.12 2.25 -3.98
C TRP A 50 -10.04 2.50 -2.92
N THR A 51 -8.94 3.19 -3.29
CA THR A 51 -7.89 3.54 -2.33
C THR A 51 -8.22 4.85 -1.62
N ALA A 52 -7.76 5.02 -0.37
CA ALA A 52 -7.95 6.26 0.37
C ALA A 52 -7.18 7.46 -0.21
N TYR A 53 -6.27 7.21 -1.16
CA TYR A 53 -5.47 8.20 -1.86
C TYR A 53 -6.06 8.63 -3.20
N TYR A 54 -7.22 8.08 -3.59
CA TYR A 54 -7.88 8.45 -4.84
C TYR A 54 -8.19 9.96 -4.86
N GLY A 55 -7.75 10.65 -5.92
CA GLY A 55 -7.99 12.08 -6.09
C GLY A 55 -7.15 13.02 -5.21
N LYS A 56 -6.21 12.51 -4.39
CA LYS A 56 -5.30 13.36 -3.60
C LYS A 56 -4.03 13.68 -4.39
N GLU A 57 -3.74 14.98 -4.55
CA GLU A 57 -2.53 15.47 -5.24
C GLU A 57 -1.23 15.20 -4.47
N ARG A 58 -1.27 15.25 -3.12
CA ARG A 58 -0.11 15.00 -2.26
C ARG A 58 -0.30 13.76 -1.36
N ARG A 59 0.74 12.93 -1.26
CA ARG A 59 0.90 11.96 -0.17
C ARG A 59 1.31 12.79 1.04
N ALA A 60 0.34 13.21 1.86
CA ALA A 60 0.63 13.67 3.21
C ALA A 60 0.91 12.45 4.09
#